data_AF-A0A7C3A9Z4-F1
#
_entry.id   AF-A0A7C3A9Z4-F1
#
_cell.length_a   1.000
_cell.length_b   1.000
_cell.length_c   1.000
_cell.angle_alpha   90.00
_cell.angle_beta   90.00
_cell.angle_gamma   90.00
#
_symmetry.space_group_name_H-M   'P 1'
#
loop_
_entity.id
_entity.type
_entity.pdbx_description
1 polymer ?
#
loop_
_entity_poly.entity_id
_entity_poly.type
_entity_poly.pdbx_seq_one_letter_code
_entity_poly.pdbx_strand_id
1 'polypeptide(L)'
;MKLREHKIILQGERVTLRPMTEDDWDILLRWNSDPDVLYFAEGDDVRSYSLEQIQQIYRGVSQNAFCFIIEVAGNPIGECWLQQMNLDPIEMLGGELPRKQQRLVEAWAELHQGELLENWKRLQAGQIPYKIAPLR
;
A
#
# COMPACT_ATOMS: atom_id res chain seq x y z
N MET A 1 20.45 -6.40 -1.35
CA MET A 1 20.03 -5.83 -0.03
C MET A 1 19.45 -6.95 0.81
N LYS A 2 19.43 -6.86 2.15
CA LYS A 2 18.73 -7.83 3.00
C LYS A 2 17.37 -7.30 3.41
N LEU A 3 16.45 -8.19 3.79
CA LEU A 3 15.17 -7.80 4.36
C LEU A 3 15.44 -7.08 5.70
N ARG A 4 14.81 -5.91 5.88
CA ARG A 4 14.93 -5.16 7.13
C ARG A 4 13.89 -5.68 8.11
N GLU A 5 14.35 -6.49 9.05
CA GLU A 5 13.51 -7.05 10.10
C GLU A 5 13.15 -6.00 11.19
N HIS A 6 12.06 -6.26 11.90
CA HIS A 6 11.62 -5.50 13.06
C HIS A 6 11.14 -6.43 14.17
N LYS A 7 10.86 -5.88 15.35
CA LYS A 7 10.44 -6.66 16.54
C LYS A 7 8.96 -6.47 16.91
N ILE A 8 8.21 -5.73 16.09
CA ILE A 8 6.81 -5.42 16.32
C ILE A 8 5.97 -6.67 16.04
N ILE A 9 5.16 -7.09 17.01
CA ILE A 9 4.14 -8.13 16.88
C ILE A 9 2.78 -7.45 17.15
N LEU A 10 1.82 -7.64 16.25
CA LEU A 10 0.45 -7.15 16.45
C LEU A 10 -0.45 -8.36 16.71
N GLN A 11 -1.03 -8.42 17.91
CA GLN A 11 -1.83 -9.58 18.33
C GLN A 11 -3.29 -9.17 18.54
N GLY A 12 -4.19 -9.82 17.81
CA GLY A 12 -5.63 -9.77 18.03
C GLY A 12 -6.15 -11.06 18.68
N GLU A 13 -7.47 -11.19 18.77
CA GLU A 13 -8.11 -12.36 19.38
C GLU A 13 -7.88 -13.66 18.58
N ARG A 14 -7.83 -13.56 17.25
CA ARG A 14 -7.75 -14.72 16.33
C ARG A 14 -6.55 -14.69 15.39
N VAL A 15 -5.92 -13.53 15.25
CA VAL A 15 -4.89 -13.25 14.24
C VAL A 15 -3.67 -12.66 14.93
N THR A 16 -2.49 -13.12 14.55
CA THR A 16 -1.20 -12.53 14.93
C THR A 16 -0.48 -12.06 13.68
N LEU A 17 0.02 -10.83 13.69
CA LEU A 17 0.97 -10.33 12.70
C LEU A 17 2.35 -10.39 13.33
N ARG A 18 3.17 -11.36 12.89
CA ARG A 18 4.57 -11.46 13.31
C ARG A 18 5.49 -10.82 12.26
N PRO A 19 6.70 -10.36 12.64
CA PRO A 19 7.68 -9.89 11.67
C PRO A 19 7.98 -10.97 10.61
N MET A 20 8.07 -10.52 9.36
CA MET A 20 8.61 -11.32 8.26
C MET A 20 10.13 -11.42 8.39
N THR A 21 10.71 -12.58 8.11
CA THR A 21 12.16 -12.83 8.12
C THR A 21 12.64 -13.43 6.80
N GLU A 22 13.97 -13.53 6.63
CA GLU A 22 14.56 -14.23 5.48
C GLU A 22 14.29 -15.76 5.48
N ASP A 23 13.71 -16.31 6.55
CA ASP A 23 13.33 -17.73 6.60
C ASP A 23 11.93 -17.99 6.02
N ASP A 24 11.17 -16.93 5.71
CA ASP A 24 9.79 -17.03 5.20
C ASP A 24 9.70 -17.20 3.67
N TRP A 25 10.84 -17.25 2.96
CA TRP A 25 10.83 -17.25 1.49
C TRP A 25 10.06 -18.41 0.85
N ASP A 26 10.08 -19.59 1.46
CA ASP A 26 9.33 -20.74 0.93
C ASP A 26 7.82 -20.52 1.01
N ILE A 27 7.36 -19.84 2.06
CA ILE A 27 5.95 -19.49 2.27
C ILE A 27 5.54 -18.40 1.29
N LEU A 28 6.37 -17.35 1.19
CA LEU A 28 6.12 -16.21 0.30
C LEU A 28 6.13 -16.64 -1.17
N LEU A 29 7.09 -17.48 -1.57
CA LEU A 29 7.17 -18.04 -2.92
C LEU A 29 5.91 -18.83 -3.26
N ARG A 30 5.37 -19.62 -2.32
CA ARG A 30 4.14 -20.38 -2.56
C ARG A 30 2.98 -19.46 -2.92
N TRP A 31 2.74 -18.39 -2.16
CA TRP A 31 1.64 -17.46 -2.43
C TRP A 31 1.90 -16.61 -3.67
N ASN A 32 3.11 -16.09 -3.82
CA ASN A 32 3.49 -15.20 -4.92
C ASN A 32 3.82 -15.95 -6.23
N SER A 33 3.55 -17.26 -6.30
CA SER A 33 3.57 -18.05 -7.53
C SER A 33 2.23 -18.73 -7.82
N ASP A 34 1.23 -18.52 -6.95
CA ASP A 34 -0.12 -19.05 -7.14
C ASP A 34 -0.95 -18.03 -7.95
N PRO A 35 -1.40 -18.38 -9.17
CA PRO A 35 -2.14 -17.46 -10.02
C PRO A 35 -3.50 -17.07 -9.44
N ASP A 36 -4.14 -17.93 -8.63
CA ASP A 36 -5.42 -17.60 -8.01
C ASP A 36 -5.21 -16.55 -6.91
N VAL A 37 -4.11 -16.65 -6.15
CA VAL A 37 -3.73 -15.63 -5.16
C VAL A 37 -3.40 -14.31 -5.85
N LEU A 38 -2.56 -14.36 -6.90
CA LEU A 38 -2.10 -13.17 -7.61
C LEU A 38 -3.22 -12.45 -8.36
N TYR A 39 -4.20 -13.17 -8.88
CA TYR A 39 -5.39 -12.56 -9.48
C TYR A 39 -6.08 -11.57 -8.53
N PHE A 40 -6.19 -11.92 -7.24
CA PHE A 40 -6.81 -11.05 -6.24
C PHE A 40 -5.84 -10.03 -5.62
N ALA A 41 -4.54 -10.32 -5.56
CA ALA A 41 -3.54 -9.46 -4.91
C ALA A 41 -2.92 -8.41 -5.86
N GLU A 42 -2.61 -8.79 -7.09
CA GLU A 42 -1.86 -8.00 -8.09
C GLU A 42 -2.68 -7.72 -9.37
N GLY A 43 -3.77 -8.48 -9.59
CA GLY A 43 -4.62 -8.37 -10.78
C GLY A 43 -4.23 -9.34 -11.91
N ASP A 44 -4.84 -9.17 -13.09
CA ASP A 44 -4.75 -10.12 -14.21
C ASP A 44 -3.39 -10.20 -14.92
N ASP A 45 -2.55 -9.17 -14.75
CA ASP A 45 -1.31 -9.01 -15.52
C ASP A 45 -0.15 -9.84 -14.97
N VAL A 46 -0.22 -10.26 -13.69
CA VAL A 46 0.85 -11.00 -13.02
C VAL A 46 0.36 -12.39 -12.61
N ARG A 47 1.03 -13.42 -13.14
CA ARG A 47 0.64 -14.83 -12.93
C ARG A 47 1.57 -15.63 -12.05
N SER A 48 2.79 -15.15 -11.86
CA SER A 48 3.80 -15.77 -10.99
C SER A 48 4.98 -14.82 -10.82
N TYR A 49 5.57 -14.82 -9.64
CA TYR A 49 6.90 -14.28 -9.39
C TYR A 49 7.93 -15.39 -9.20
N SER A 50 9.18 -15.11 -9.54
CA SER A 50 10.32 -15.91 -9.15
C SER A 50 10.78 -15.55 -7.73
N LEU A 51 11.55 -16.44 -7.11
CA LEU A 51 12.17 -16.16 -5.81
C LEU A 51 13.02 -14.88 -5.83
N GLU A 52 13.74 -14.64 -6.92
CA GLU A 52 14.56 -13.44 -7.06
C GLU A 52 13.70 -12.16 -7.07
N GLN A 53 12.59 -12.18 -7.81
CA GLN A 53 11.66 -11.04 -7.88
C GLN A 53 11.02 -10.76 -6.52
N ILE A 54 10.52 -11.79 -5.84
CA ILE A 54 9.94 -11.70 -4.49
C ILE A 54 10.97 -11.11 -3.53
N GLN A 55 12.19 -11.65 -3.52
CA GLN A 55 13.25 -11.12 -2.68
C GLN A 55 13.52 -9.64 -2.99
N GLN A 56 13.61 -9.24 -4.25
CA GLN A 56 13.81 -7.84 -4.62
C GLN A 56 12.69 -6.94 -4.10
N ILE A 57 11.42 -7.36 -4.27
CA ILE A 57 10.24 -6.62 -3.82
C ILE A 57 10.25 -6.45 -2.30
N TYR A 58 10.25 -7.54 -1.53
CA TYR A 58 10.13 -7.48 -0.06
C TYR A 58 11.35 -6.85 0.60
N ARG A 59 12.56 -7.06 0.05
CA ARG A 59 13.76 -6.35 0.54
C ARG A 59 13.62 -4.85 0.30
N GLY A 60 13.12 -4.42 -0.86
CA GLY A 60 12.85 -3.02 -1.17
C GLY A 60 11.80 -2.40 -0.24
N VAL A 61 10.62 -3.05 -0.13
CA VAL A 61 9.50 -2.58 0.69
C VAL A 61 9.88 -2.46 2.16
N SER A 62 10.57 -3.46 2.73
CA SER A 62 10.98 -3.47 4.14
C SER A 62 11.88 -2.30 4.54
N GLN A 63 12.50 -1.58 3.60
CA GLN A 63 13.30 -0.40 3.95
C GLN A 63 12.44 0.74 4.52
N ASN A 64 11.20 0.86 4.04
CA ASN A 64 10.28 1.95 4.37
C ASN A 64 8.96 1.48 4.99
N ALA A 65 8.75 0.17 5.10
CA ALA A 65 7.55 -0.44 5.63
C ALA A 65 7.88 -1.58 6.62
N PHE A 66 6.94 -1.90 7.49
CA PHE A 66 6.99 -3.07 8.35
C PHE A 66 6.31 -4.24 7.65
N CYS A 67 7.06 -5.27 7.28
CA CYS A 67 6.53 -6.47 6.63
C CYS A 67 6.15 -7.53 7.67
N PHE A 68 4.96 -8.10 7.54
CA PHE A 68 4.41 -9.08 8.48
C PHE A 68 3.99 -10.37 7.77
N ILE A 69 4.07 -11.47 8.52
CA ILE A 69 3.33 -12.70 8.24
C ILE A 69 2.07 -12.72 9.11
N ILE A 70 0.93 -13.00 8.47
CA ILE A 70 -0.38 -13.14 9.08
C ILE A 70 -0.55 -14.60 9.52
N GLU A 71 -0.80 -14.82 10.80
CA GLU A 71 -0.99 -16.14 11.37
C GLU A 71 -2.36 -16.30 12.05
N VAL A 72 -2.96 -17.48 11.90
CA VAL A 72 -4.14 -17.92 12.66
C VAL A 72 -3.79 -19.22 13.38
N ALA A 73 -3.91 -19.22 14.71
CA ALA A 73 -3.49 -20.35 15.56
C ALA A 73 -2.04 -20.84 15.27
N GLY A 74 -1.13 -19.90 14.96
CA GLY A 74 0.27 -20.18 14.64
C GLY A 74 0.53 -20.70 13.23
N ASN A 75 -0.50 -20.80 12.38
CA ASN A 75 -0.32 -21.17 10.97
C ASN A 75 -0.26 -19.92 10.10
N PRO A 76 0.79 -19.74 9.27
CA PRO A 76 0.86 -18.68 8.27
C PRO A 76 -0.26 -18.83 7.25
N ILE A 77 -1.04 -17.75 7.04
CA ILE A 77 -2.17 -17.72 6.10
C ILE A 77 -2.09 -16.59 5.07
N GLY A 78 -1.16 -15.66 5.26
CA GLY A 78 -0.91 -14.57 4.32
C GLY A 78 0.20 -13.65 4.83
N GLU A 79 0.37 -12.55 4.11
CA GLU A 79 1.39 -11.54 4.32
C GLU A 79 0.78 -10.15 4.14
N CYS A 80 1.38 -9.16 4.78
CA CYS A 80 1.08 -7.77 4.49
C CYS A 80 2.27 -6.88 4.85
N TRP A 81 2.21 -5.63 4.46
CA TRP A 81 3.10 -4.62 5.02
C TRP A 81 2.31 -3.40 5.48
N LEU A 82 2.79 -2.79 6.56
CA LEU A 82 2.30 -1.51 7.06
C LEU A 82 3.37 -0.47 6.75
N GLN A 83 3.01 0.48 5.91
CA GLN A 83 3.86 1.63 5.60
C GLN A 83 3.23 2.90 6.12
N GLN A 84 4.06 3.91 6.35
CA GLN A 84 3.55 5.25 6.59
C GLN A 84 2.70 5.68 5.37
N MET A 85 1.46 6.07 5.61
CA MET A 85 0.63 6.65 4.58
C MET A 85 1.22 8.03 4.23
N ASN A 86 1.81 8.15 3.05
CA ASN A 86 2.47 9.38 2.59
C ASN A 86 1.49 10.38 1.95
N LEU A 87 0.19 10.20 2.19
CA LEU A 87 -0.82 11.16 1.77
C LEU A 87 -1.17 11.98 3.00
N ASP A 88 -0.81 13.27 2.98
CA ASP A 88 -1.42 14.20 3.90
C ASP A 88 -2.94 14.12 3.67
N PRO A 89 -3.72 13.82 4.71
CA PRO A 89 -5.16 13.73 4.57
C PRO A 89 -5.67 15.08 4.04
N ILE A 90 -6.54 15.02 3.04
CA ILE A 90 -7.11 16.24 2.49
C ILE A 90 -8.17 16.73 3.46
N GLU A 91 -7.84 17.83 4.14
CA GLU A 91 -8.70 18.43 5.14
C GLU A 91 -9.24 19.79 4.68
N MET A 92 -10.44 20.12 5.16
CA MET A 92 -11.05 21.42 4.91
C MET A 92 -10.37 22.49 5.77
N LEU A 93 -9.57 23.36 5.13
CA LEU A 93 -8.91 24.48 5.81
C LEU A 93 -9.88 25.59 6.23
N GLY A 94 -11.07 25.66 5.64
CA GLY A 94 -12.12 26.61 6.00
C GLY A 94 -13.38 26.46 5.15
N GLY A 95 -14.49 27.04 5.64
CA GLY A 95 -15.82 26.92 5.04
C GLY A 95 -16.62 25.75 5.62
N GLU A 96 -17.81 25.52 5.07
CA GLU A 96 -18.67 24.39 5.43
C GLU A 96 -19.30 23.77 4.18
N LEU A 97 -19.29 22.44 4.13
CA LEU A 97 -20.03 21.66 3.15
C LEU A 97 -20.91 20.65 3.88
N PRO A 98 -22.11 20.32 3.37
CA PRO A 98 -22.86 19.23 3.94
C PRO A 98 -22.05 17.93 3.78
N ARG A 99 -22.10 17.07 4.79
CA ARG A 99 -21.20 15.92 4.97
C ARG A 99 -21.07 15.00 3.74
N LYS A 100 -22.15 14.86 2.95
CA LYS A 100 -22.13 14.03 1.73
C LYS A 100 -21.26 14.66 0.63
N GLN A 101 -21.34 15.98 0.46
CA GLN A 101 -20.57 16.73 -0.53
C GLN A 101 -19.11 16.82 -0.11
N GLN A 102 -18.83 17.06 1.17
CA GLN A 102 -17.47 17.05 1.70
C GLN A 102 -16.76 15.73 1.38
N ARG A 103 -17.41 14.60 1.67
CA ARG A 103 -16.86 13.26 1.37
C ARG A 103 -16.57 13.03 -0.12
N LEU A 104 -17.42 13.55 -1.01
CA LEU A 104 -17.18 13.43 -2.45
C LEU A 104 -15.96 14.26 -2.89
N VAL A 105 -15.77 15.45 -2.31
CA VAL A 105 -14.62 16.31 -2.59
C VAL A 105 -13.34 15.70 -2.02
N GLU A 106 -13.36 15.21 -0.78
CA GLU A 106 -12.23 14.51 -0.15
C GLU A 106 -11.82 13.29 -0.97
N ALA A 107 -12.77 12.41 -1.32
CA ALA A 107 -12.50 11.21 -2.11
C ALA A 107 -11.95 11.53 -3.51
N TRP A 108 -12.49 12.57 -4.17
CA TRP A 108 -11.95 13.06 -5.44
C TRP A 108 -10.52 13.56 -5.28
N ALA A 109 -10.27 14.37 -4.26
CA ALA A 109 -8.97 14.97 -4.07
C ALA A 109 -7.92 13.92 -3.66
N GLU A 110 -8.30 12.89 -2.89
CA GLU A 110 -7.44 11.74 -2.56
C GLU A 110 -7.06 10.95 -3.81
N LEU A 111 -8.04 10.65 -4.68
CA LEU A 111 -7.81 9.94 -5.94
C LEU A 111 -6.85 10.72 -6.86
N HIS A 112 -6.92 12.05 -6.84
CA HIS A 112 -6.19 12.94 -7.74
C HIS A 112 -5.04 13.70 -7.05
N GLN A 113 -4.57 13.26 -5.88
CA GLN A 113 -3.59 14.01 -5.07
C GLN A 113 -2.26 14.25 -5.81
N GLY A 114 -1.80 13.27 -6.59
CA GLY A 114 -0.61 13.43 -7.43
C GLY A 114 -0.78 14.53 -8.49
N GLU A 115 -1.92 14.55 -9.18
CA GLU A 115 -2.24 15.56 -10.20
C GLU A 115 -2.40 16.96 -9.58
N LEU A 116 -2.99 17.04 -8.38
CA LEU A 116 -3.11 18.28 -7.62
C LEU A 116 -1.74 18.84 -7.24
N LEU A 117 -0.83 17.99 -6.76
CA LEU A 117 0.53 18.41 -6.39
C LEU A 117 1.35 18.85 -7.62
N GLU A 118 1.18 18.19 -8.76
CA GLU A 118 1.80 18.60 -10.01
C GLU A 118 1.26 19.96 -10.47
N ASN A 119 -0.06 20.14 -10.46
CA ASN A 119 -0.68 21.41 -10.79
C ASN A 119 -0.24 22.55 -9.86
N TRP A 120 -0.07 22.28 -8.57
CA TRP A 120 0.48 23.23 -7.61
C TRP A 120 1.88 23.70 -8.02
N LYS A 121 2.79 22.77 -8.33
CA LYS A 121 4.15 23.09 -8.79
C LYS A 121 4.15 23.91 -10.09
N ARG A 122 3.26 23.57 -11.03
CA ARG A 122 3.10 24.30 -12.30
C ARG A 122 2.66 25.74 -12.08
N LEU A 123 1.67 25.95 -11.22
CA LEU A 123 1.18 27.29 -10.87
C LEU A 123 2.28 28.12 -10.21
N GLN A 124 3.06 27.54 -9.29
CA GLN A 124 4.21 28.23 -8.68
C GLN A 124 5.28 28.63 -9.71
N ALA A 125 5.40 27.87 -10.80
CA ALA A 125 6.29 28.17 -11.92
C ALA A 125 5.67 29.08 -13.01
N GLY A 126 4.45 29.60 -12.80
CA GLY A 126 3.74 30.44 -13.77
C GLY A 126 3.18 29.69 -14.97
N GLN A 127 3.03 28.37 -14.89
CA GLN A 127 2.48 27.51 -15.94
C GLN A 127 0.98 27.24 -15.72
N ILE A 128 0.28 26.96 -16.82
CA ILE A 128 -1.16 26.61 -16.80
C ILE A 128 -1.32 25.18 -16.25
N PRO A 129 -2.23 24.92 -15.29
CA PRO A 129 -2.46 23.57 -14.76
C PRO A 129 -3.12 22.64 -15.79
N TYR A 130 -2.97 21.33 -15.61
CA TYR A 130 -3.71 20.31 -16.37
C TYR A 130 -5.15 20.23 -15.88
N LYS A 131 -6.04 19.79 -16.78
CA LYS A 131 -7.43 19.49 -16.42
C LYS A 131 -7.48 18.14 -15.71
N ILE A 132 -8.03 18.12 -14.49
CA ILE A 132 -8.27 16.90 -13.73
C ILE A 132 -9.72 16.44 -13.99
N ALA A 133 -9.91 15.14 -14.19
CA ALA A 133 -11.24 14.57 -14.42
C ALA A 133 -12.10 14.64 -13.14
N PRO A 134 -13.43 14.84 -13.23
CA PRO A 134 -14.31 14.80 -12.07
C PRO A 134 -14.48 13.36 -11.55
N LEU A 135 -14.95 13.23 -10.30
CA LEU A 135 -15.34 11.95 -9.72
C LEU A 135 -16.50 11.36 -10.54
N ARG A 136 -16.41 10.07 -10.89
CA ARG A 136 -17.42 9.34 -11.68
C ARG A 136 -18.44 8.64 -10.80
#